data_AF-A0A0C3HXK2-F1
#
_entry.id   AF-A0A0C3HXK2-F1
#
_cell.length_a   1.000
_cell.length_b   1.000
_cell.length_c   1.000
_cell.angle_alpha   90.00
_cell.angle_beta   90.00
_cell.angle_gamma   90.00
#
_symmetry.space_group_name_H-M   'P 1'
#
loop_
_entity.id
_entity.type
_entity.pdbx_description
1 polymer ?
#
loop_
_entity_poly.entity_id
_entity_poly.type
_entity_poly.pdbx_seq_one_letter_code
_entity_poly.pdbx_strand_id
1 'polypeptide(L)'
;MASSNSSKPATSCRANAKFGLEDERVTKCFDRGEAFYRCDHPLDPKSYTRTTSAPRSPIETIPTILEELETAQIKYPPTSFTHFFVPRDKLFEIMTPERVRLVIASLQCCNKLSSDEKEAFAREVCIHRGKNEEHLFALKRLFAHDVDSFNKELASLLSFPDQVDMHLIRLLVTFEVKRISEKGNESSTFFLVFPWAEGDLWHFWKTHQTPNDRISRCVWMAEQCHQLAVALMYVHNEREMHLRKLPDVKEDEHDLYGRHGDVKAENVLYFETPNVLVMADFGLGRLHTKISRSNQDPKTLERTATYRAPEFDTSQGKISRACDIFSLGCMFLEFVTWYLAGWDSVCEEFPNYRLEKDIHDFMSDTFFRIEGSPGDTKLPTIKPKVVEWIQKLRQNSNCNQYILDFLGLIEKRMLDPDSTTRIRSDSLVNKLDLYAKTCRTDSDYYKESRSDPEPD
;
A
#
# COMPACT_ATOMS: atom_id res chain seq x y z
N MET A 1 -41.08 48.84 -25.56
CA MET A 1 -41.81 47.60 -25.27
C MET A 1 -40.79 46.50 -25.10
N ALA A 2 -40.49 46.22 -23.84
CA ALA A 2 -39.61 45.18 -23.37
C ALA A 2 -40.46 44.30 -22.44
N SER A 3 -40.38 42.98 -22.59
CA SER A 3 -40.80 41.93 -21.64
C SER A 3 -40.80 40.59 -22.38
N SER A 4 -40.41 39.44 -21.86
CA SER A 4 -39.70 38.99 -20.66
C SER A 4 -39.82 37.46 -20.68
N ASN A 5 -38.80 36.75 -20.18
CA ASN A 5 -38.83 35.53 -19.36
C ASN A 5 -37.62 34.66 -19.72
N SER A 6 -36.49 34.70 -18.99
CA SER A 6 -36.22 34.39 -17.57
C SER A 6 -35.74 32.95 -17.36
N SER A 7 -34.49 32.87 -16.89
CA SER A 7 -33.88 31.88 -15.98
C SER A 7 -33.69 30.42 -16.44
N LYS A 8 -32.44 29.97 -16.51
CA LYS A 8 -31.67 29.48 -15.34
C LYS A 8 -30.16 29.36 -15.70
N PRO A 9 -29.23 29.74 -14.81
CA PRO A 9 -27.82 29.37 -14.96
C PRO A 9 -27.63 27.93 -14.47
N ALA A 10 -26.99 27.09 -15.29
CA ALA A 10 -26.57 25.76 -14.89
C ALA A 10 -25.40 25.87 -13.90
N THR A 11 -25.69 25.69 -12.62
CA THR A 11 -24.71 25.40 -11.58
C THR A 11 -24.32 23.92 -11.59
N SER A 12 -23.01 23.66 -11.51
CA SER A 12 -22.38 22.45 -10.93
C SER A 12 -22.62 21.12 -11.67
N CYS A 13 -21.63 20.31 -12.02
CA CYS A 13 -20.57 19.79 -11.16
C CYS A 13 -19.28 19.60 -11.97
N ARG A 14 -18.17 20.22 -11.55
CA ARG A 14 -16.85 19.64 -11.83
C ARG A 14 -16.77 18.39 -10.96
N ALA A 15 -16.92 17.22 -11.56
CA ALA A 15 -16.54 15.98 -10.92
C ALA A 15 -15.07 16.11 -10.55
N ASN A 16 -14.77 15.95 -9.26
CA ASN A 16 -13.40 15.75 -8.81
C ASN A 16 -12.88 14.51 -9.55
N ALA A 17 -12.03 14.72 -10.56
CA ALA A 17 -11.26 13.62 -11.12
C ALA A 17 -10.47 13.03 -9.95
N LYS A 18 -10.81 11.81 -9.54
CA LYS A 18 -10.07 11.11 -8.49
C LYS A 18 -8.66 10.86 -9.03
N PHE A 19 -7.70 11.59 -8.47
CA PHE A 19 -6.30 11.54 -8.84
C PHE A 19 -5.79 10.09 -8.74
N GLY A 20 -5.02 9.64 -9.74
CA GLY A 20 -4.52 8.26 -9.85
C GLY A 20 -5.18 7.42 -10.95
N LEU A 21 -6.43 7.70 -11.34
CA LEU A 21 -7.10 7.05 -12.48
C LEU A 21 -6.53 7.44 -13.86
N GLU A 22 -5.62 8.40 -13.90
CA GLU A 22 -4.98 8.91 -15.13
C GLU A 22 -3.59 8.30 -15.37
N ASP A 23 -3.05 7.50 -14.45
CA ASP A 23 -1.76 6.81 -14.62
C ASP A 23 -1.85 5.74 -15.72
N GLU A 24 -0.89 5.74 -16.66
CA GLU A 24 -0.87 4.81 -17.81
C GLU A 24 -0.81 3.33 -17.41
N ARG A 25 -0.33 3.03 -16.19
CA ARG A 25 -0.29 1.67 -15.62
C ARG A 25 -1.65 1.22 -15.09
N VAL A 26 -2.58 2.16 -14.88
CA VAL A 26 -3.92 1.87 -14.36
C VAL A 26 -4.86 1.54 -15.51
N THR A 27 -5.24 0.28 -15.61
CA THR A 27 -6.31 -0.13 -16.53
C THR A 27 -7.66 0.17 -15.90
N LYS A 28 -8.41 1.10 -16.48
CA LYS A 28 -9.82 1.28 -16.13
C LYS A 28 -10.60 0.06 -16.62
N CYS A 29 -11.01 -0.80 -15.67
CA CYS A 29 -11.97 -1.85 -15.95
C CYS A 29 -13.36 -1.21 -15.99
N PHE A 30 -13.87 -1.00 -17.19
CA PHE A 30 -15.24 -0.53 -17.38
C PHE A 30 -16.21 -1.69 -17.25
N ASP A 31 -17.44 -1.35 -16.89
CA ASP A 31 -18.58 -2.24 -16.97
C ASP A 31 -18.59 -2.97 -18.32
N ARG A 32 -18.68 -4.31 -18.27
CA ARG A 32 -18.62 -5.19 -19.45
C ARG A 32 -19.93 -5.27 -20.22
N GLY A 33 -20.89 -4.40 -19.93
CA GLY A 33 -22.09 -4.25 -20.72
C GLY A 33 -23.36 -4.07 -19.91
N GLU A 34 -23.35 -4.11 -18.58
CA GLU A 34 -24.57 -3.96 -17.77
C GLU A 34 -25.18 -2.56 -17.95
N ALA A 35 -24.38 -1.50 -17.97
CA ALA A 35 -24.82 -0.12 -18.17
C ALA A 35 -25.44 0.09 -19.55
N PHE A 36 -24.82 -0.49 -20.59
CA PHE A 36 -25.37 -0.43 -21.94
C PHE A 36 -26.60 -1.33 -22.09
N TYR A 37 -26.58 -2.54 -21.52
CA TYR A 37 -27.71 -3.45 -21.46
C TYR A 37 -28.89 -2.78 -20.77
N ARG A 38 -28.67 -2.03 -19.70
CA ARG A 38 -29.69 -1.23 -18.99
C ARG A 38 -30.26 -0.07 -19.79
N CYS A 39 -29.48 0.52 -20.71
CA CYS A 39 -30.02 1.51 -21.64
C CYS A 39 -31.09 0.89 -22.55
N ASP A 40 -30.87 -0.35 -22.99
CA ASP A 40 -31.79 -1.10 -23.86
C ASP A 40 -32.86 -1.89 -23.07
N HIS A 41 -32.58 -2.21 -21.79
CA HIS A 41 -33.39 -3.05 -20.89
C HIS A 41 -33.49 -2.39 -19.51
N PRO A 42 -34.22 -1.27 -19.38
CA PRO A 42 -34.36 -0.57 -18.11
C PRO A 42 -35.05 -1.47 -17.07
N LEU A 43 -34.53 -1.44 -15.83
CA LEU A 43 -35.04 -2.25 -14.73
C LEU A 43 -36.53 -1.93 -14.45
N ASP A 44 -37.38 -2.95 -14.36
CA ASP A 44 -38.68 -2.83 -13.71
C ASP A 44 -38.47 -2.94 -12.19
N PRO A 45 -38.69 -1.87 -11.40
CA PRO A 45 -38.51 -1.89 -9.95
C PRO A 45 -39.43 -2.90 -9.23
N LYS A 46 -40.44 -3.43 -9.91
CA LYS A 46 -41.41 -4.40 -9.38
C LYS A 46 -41.05 -5.86 -9.66
N SER A 47 -39.98 -6.17 -10.42
CA SER A 47 -39.61 -7.56 -10.74
C SER A 47 -38.95 -8.32 -9.58
N TYR A 48 -38.51 -7.60 -8.53
CA TYR A 48 -37.79 -8.15 -7.37
C TYR A 48 -38.60 -9.09 -6.46
N THR A 49 -39.86 -9.40 -6.79
CA THR A 49 -40.73 -10.25 -5.97
C THR A 49 -41.13 -11.58 -6.62
N ARG A 50 -40.44 -12.05 -7.67
CA ARG A 50 -40.67 -13.42 -8.17
C ARG A 50 -39.80 -14.42 -7.41
N THR A 51 -40.42 -15.04 -6.41
CA THR A 51 -39.99 -16.31 -5.80
C THR A 51 -39.87 -17.38 -6.86
N THR A 52 -38.64 -17.75 -7.22
CA THR A 52 -38.33 -19.06 -7.80
C THR A 52 -38.33 -20.11 -6.69
N SER A 53 -38.74 -21.34 -7.04
CA SER A 53 -38.90 -22.45 -6.09
C SER A 53 -37.62 -22.74 -5.30
N ALA A 54 -37.75 -22.84 -3.98
CA ALA A 54 -36.65 -23.06 -3.06
C ALA A 54 -35.93 -24.41 -3.30
N PRO A 55 -34.58 -24.43 -3.35
CA PRO A 55 -33.83 -25.68 -3.27
C PRO A 55 -33.96 -26.31 -1.87
N ARG A 56 -34.04 -27.64 -1.82
CA ARG A 56 -34.35 -28.43 -0.61
C ARG A 56 -33.12 -28.74 0.27
N SER A 57 -31.89 -28.34 -0.15
CA SER A 57 -30.63 -28.74 0.50
C SER A 57 -29.47 -27.76 0.27
N PRO A 58 -28.64 -27.44 1.28
CA PRO A 58 -27.42 -26.64 1.14
C PRO A 58 -26.38 -27.24 0.18
N ILE A 59 -26.30 -28.58 0.07
CA ILE A 59 -25.25 -29.29 -0.67
C ILE A 59 -25.40 -29.14 -2.19
N GLU A 60 -26.61 -28.98 -2.69
CA GLU A 60 -26.90 -28.81 -4.12
C GLU A 60 -26.93 -27.34 -4.56
N THR A 61 -26.93 -26.40 -3.61
CA THR A 61 -27.20 -24.99 -3.90
C THR A 61 -26.06 -24.32 -4.68
N ILE A 62 -24.79 -24.58 -4.35
CA ILE A 62 -23.64 -23.96 -5.05
C ILE A 62 -23.54 -24.44 -6.51
N PRO A 63 -23.53 -25.75 -6.82
CA PRO A 63 -23.48 -26.22 -8.21
C PRO A 63 -24.63 -25.71 -9.07
N THR A 64 -25.86 -25.67 -8.54
CA THR A 64 -27.02 -25.12 -9.25
C THR A 64 -26.88 -23.62 -9.52
N ILE A 65 -26.39 -22.83 -8.54
CA ILE A 65 -26.12 -21.40 -8.76
C ILE A 65 -25.08 -21.22 -9.86
N LEU A 66 -24.02 -22.02 -9.89
CA LEU A 66 -22.98 -21.92 -10.91
C LEU A 66 -23.54 -22.20 -12.31
N GLU A 67 -24.30 -23.28 -12.48
CA GLU A 67 -24.94 -23.63 -13.76
C GLU A 67 -25.92 -22.55 -14.23
N GLU A 68 -26.73 -21.99 -13.32
CA GLU A 68 -27.65 -20.91 -13.64
C GLU A 68 -26.91 -19.61 -14.01
N LEU A 69 -25.81 -19.28 -13.33
CA LEU A 69 -24.98 -18.13 -13.65
C LEU A 69 -24.30 -18.28 -15.01
N GLU A 70 -23.77 -19.46 -15.34
CA GLU A 70 -23.19 -19.77 -16.65
C GLU A 70 -24.23 -19.65 -17.76
N THR A 71 -25.44 -20.17 -17.53
CA THR A 71 -26.56 -20.10 -18.49
C THR A 71 -27.07 -18.67 -18.67
N ALA A 72 -27.02 -17.84 -17.63
CA ALA A 72 -27.45 -16.45 -17.67
C ALA A 72 -26.43 -15.49 -18.29
N GLN A 73 -25.23 -15.97 -18.64
CA GLN A 73 -24.25 -15.13 -19.33
C GLN A 73 -24.77 -14.70 -20.70
N ILE A 74 -24.72 -13.40 -20.95
CA ILE A 74 -24.99 -12.83 -22.26
C ILE A 74 -23.72 -12.23 -22.83
N LYS A 75 -23.67 -12.17 -24.16
CA LYS A 75 -22.62 -11.49 -24.91
C LYS A 75 -23.07 -10.08 -25.24
N TYR A 76 -22.26 -9.08 -24.87
CA TYR A 76 -22.59 -7.68 -25.18
C TYR A 76 -21.33 -6.83 -25.41
N PRO A 77 -21.33 -5.90 -26.39
CA PRO A 77 -22.33 -5.79 -27.47
C PRO A 77 -22.39 -7.08 -28.31
N PRO A 78 -23.47 -7.33 -29.08
CA PRO A 78 -23.66 -8.61 -29.81
C PRO A 78 -22.51 -8.97 -30.77
N THR A 79 -21.69 -8.00 -31.14
CA THR A 79 -20.50 -8.15 -31.99
C THR A 79 -19.25 -8.62 -31.24
N SER A 80 -19.26 -8.68 -29.91
CA SER A 80 -18.09 -8.94 -29.08
C SER A 80 -17.74 -10.43 -28.96
N PHE A 81 -16.56 -10.88 -29.39
CA PHE A 81 -16.18 -12.30 -29.32
C PHE A 81 -15.68 -12.76 -27.94
N THR A 82 -15.51 -11.84 -26.99
CA THR A 82 -14.77 -12.12 -25.75
C THR A 82 -15.41 -11.53 -24.49
N HIS A 83 -16.53 -10.81 -24.61
CA HIS A 83 -17.16 -10.12 -23.48
C HIS A 83 -18.52 -10.76 -23.17
N PHE A 84 -18.49 -11.66 -22.18
CA PHE A 84 -19.67 -12.24 -21.55
C PHE A 84 -19.85 -11.61 -20.16
N PHE A 85 -21.10 -11.38 -19.78
CA PHE A 85 -21.45 -10.96 -18.42
C PHE A 85 -22.84 -11.47 -18.06
N VAL A 86 -23.14 -11.60 -16.77
CA VAL A 86 -24.49 -11.91 -16.29
C VAL A 86 -25.23 -10.60 -16.02
N PRO A 87 -26.37 -10.33 -16.68
CA PRO A 87 -27.18 -9.16 -16.40
C PRO A 87 -27.55 -9.07 -14.93
N ARG A 88 -27.55 -7.88 -14.33
CA ARG A 88 -27.70 -7.74 -12.87
C ARG A 88 -29.09 -8.16 -12.39
N ASP A 89 -30.12 -7.97 -13.20
CA ASP A 89 -31.46 -8.51 -12.94
C ASP A 89 -31.44 -10.04 -12.86
N LYS A 90 -30.77 -10.71 -13.81
CA LYS A 90 -30.57 -12.17 -13.78
C LYS A 90 -29.72 -12.61 -12.61
N LEU A 91 -28.67 -11.87 -12.29
CA LEU A 91 -27.87 -12.11 -11.09
C LEU A 91 -28.73 -12.07 -9.83
N PHE A 92 -29.65 -11.10 -9.70
CA PHE A 92 -30.55 -11.01 -8.56
C PHE A 92 -31.64 -12.09 -8.54
N GLU A 93 -32.12 -12.54 -9.71
CA GLU A 93 -33.03 -13.69 -9.81
C GLU A 93 -32.36 -14.99 -9.33
N ILE A 94 -31.06 -15.16 -9.63
CA ILE A 94 -30.28 -16.34 -9.27
C ILE A 94 -29.82 -16.26 -7.80
N MET A 95 -29.28 -15.11 -7.37
CA MET A 95 -28.70 -14.86 -6.04
C MET A 95 -29.74 -14.32 -5.05
N THR A 96 -30.82 -15.07 -4.87
CA THR A 96 -31.89 -14.69 -3.93
C THR A 96 -31.36 -14.66 -2.48
N PRO A 97 -31.97 -13.86 -1.57
CA PRO A 97 -31.59 -13.83 -0.15
C PRO A 97 -31.49 -15.21 0.50
N GLU A 98 -32.40 -16.11 0.15
CA GLU A 98 -32.39 -17.46 0.71
C GLU A 98 -31.21 -18.30 0.21
N ARG A 99 -30.93 -18.23 -1.09
CA ARG A 99 -29.77 -18.93 -1.68
C ARG A 99 -28.46 -18.38 -1.14
N VAL A 100 -28.35 -17.07 -0.96
CA VAL A 100 -27.17 -16.43 -0.37
C VAL A 100 -26.98 -16.88 1.09
N ARG A 101 -28.05 -16.98 1.89
CA ARG A 101 -27.95 -17.57 3.25
C ARG A 101 -27.45 -19.01 3.22
N LEU A 102 -27.97 -19.84 2.32
CA LEU A 102 -27.54 -21.24 2.18
C LEU A 102 -26.06 -21.34 1.78
N VAL A 103 -25.61 -20.49 0.85
CA VAL A 103 -24.19 -20.40 0.48
C VAL A 103 -23.35 -19.99 1.70
N ILE A 104 -23.69 -18.89 2.38
CA ILE A 104 -22.96 -18.41 3.57
C ILE A 104 -22.93 -19.47 4.68
N ALA A 105 -24.02 -20.19 4.91
CA ALA A 105 -24.08 -21.27 5.88
C ALA A 105 -23.19 -22.47 5.52
N SER A 106 -22.94 -22.70 4.22
CA SER A 106 -22.08 -23.79 3.74
C SER A 106 -20.58 -23.43 3.73
N LEU A 107 -20.22 -22.14 3.78
CA LEU A 107 -18.83 -21.68 3.73
C LEU A 107 -18.12 -21.94 5.06
N GLN A 108 -17.06 -22.75 5.03
CA GLN A 108 -16.26 -23.08 6.22
C GLN A 108 -15.70 -21.84 6.93
N CYS A 109 -15.33 -20.80 6.18
CA CYS A 109 -14.83 -19.54 6.74
C CYS A 109 -15.89 -18.78 7.55
N CYS A 110 -17.18 -18.98 7.26
CA CYS A 110 -18.29 -18.35 7.98
C CYS A 110 -18.67 -19.11 9.26
N ASN A 111 -18.06 -20.26 9.57
CA ASN A 111 -18.39 -21.03 10.77
C ASN A 111 -18.12 -20.29 12.08
N LYS A 112 -17.20 -19.31 12.06
CA LYS A 112 -16.88 -18.47 13.22
C LYS A 112 -17.90 -17.34 13.48
N LEU A 113 -18.76 -17.04 12.50
CA LEU A 113 -19.74 -15.97 12.59
C LEU A 113 -20.98 -16.44 13.36
N SER A 114 -21.50 -15.58 14.22
CA SER A 114 -22.82 -15.71 14.86
C SER A 114 -23.95 -15.70 13.81
N SER A 115 -25.14 -16.13 14.22
CA SER A 115 -26.32 -16.11 13.33
C SER A 115 -26.65 -14.70 12.84
N ASP A 116 -26.47 -13.69 13.70
CA ASP A 116 -26.74 -12.29 13.37
C ASP A 116 -25.71 -11.72 12.40
N GLU A 117 -24.43 -12.08 12.56
CA GLU A 117 -23.36 -11.70 11.62
C GLU A 117 -23.54 -12.36 10.25
N LYS A 118 -23.96 -13.63 10.21
CA LYS A 118 -24.28 -14.33 8.94
C LYS A 118 -25.46 -13.67 8.22
N GLU A 119 -26.49 -13.27 8.96
CA GLU A 119 -27.65 -12.59 8.40
C GLU A 119 -27.29 -11.18 7.91
N ALA A 120 -26.46 -10.44 8.66
CA ALA A 120 -25.93 -9.15 8.23
C ALA A 120 -25.11 -9.27 6.93
N PHE A 121 -24.24 -10.28 6.86
CA PHE A 121 -23.42 -10.56 5.67
C PHE A 121 -24.28 -10.98 4.48
N ALA A 122 -25.30 -11.83 4.67
CA ALA A 122 -26.24 -12.22 3.62
C ALA A 122 -27.01 -11.00 3.07
N ARG A 123 -27.41 -10.08 3.96
CA ARG A 123 -28.03 -8.82 3.56
C ARG A 123 -27.07 -7.94 2.78
N GLU A 124 -25.81 -7.84 3.16
CA GLU A 124 -24.82 -7.06 2.42
C GLU A 124 -24.61 -7.59 0.99
N VAL A 125 -24.51 -8.91 0.85
CA VAL A 125 -24.36 -9.58 -0.46
C VAL A 125 -25.59 -9.38 -1.34
N CYS A 126 -26.81 -9.48 -0.79
CA CYS A 126 -28.05 -9.32 -1.57
C CYS A 126 -28.45 -7.87 -1.81
N ILE A 127 -28.24 -7.01 -0.81
CA ILE A 127 -28.62 -5.61 -0.79
C ILE A 127 -27.38 -4.80 -1.17
N HIS A 128 -26.88 -4.99 -2.40
CA HIS A 128 -26.11 -3.93 -3.04
C HIS A 128 -27.08 -2.81 -3.52
N ARG A 129 -27.91 -2.31 -2.59
CA ARG A 129 -28.45 -0.95 -2.62
C ARG A 129 -27.40 -0.05 -1.99
N GLY A 130 -26.23 0.03 -2.61
CA GLY A 130 -25.47 1.26 -2.47
C GLY A 130 -26.40 2.39 -2.92
N LYS A 131 -26.32 3.53 -2.25
CA LYS A 131 -26.48 4.81 -2.94
C LYS A 131 -25.62 4.75 -4.23
N ASN A 132 -25.77 5.68 -5.16
CA ASN A 132 -24.84 5.80 -6.31
C ASN A 132 -23.41 6.19 -5.85
N GLU A 133 -22.84 5.50 -4.86
CA GLU A 133 -21.49 5.63 -4.35
C GLU A 133 -20.66 4.59 -5.09
N GLU A 134 -19.82 5.07 -5.99
CA GLU A 134 -18.84 4.25 -6.69
C GLU A 134 -17.82 3.72 -5.66
N HIS A 135 -17.84 2.41 -5.42
CA HIS A 135 -16.80 1.74 -4.65
C HIS A 135 -15.60 1.47 -5.57
N LEU A 136 -14.44 2.02 -5.20
CA LEU A 136 -13.19 1.85 -5.94
C LEU A 136 -12.30 0.83 -5.25
N PHE A 137 -11.59 0.06 -6.07
CA PHE A 137 -10.62 -0.93 -5.61
C PHE A 137 -9.36 -0.84 -6.45
N ALA A 138 -8.22 -1.15 -5.85
CA ALA A 138 -6.96 -1.30 -6.56
C ALA A 138 -6.80 -2.76 -7.00
N LEU A 139 -6.66 -2.97 -8.32
CA LEU A 139 -6.49 -4.29 -8.92
C LEU A 139 -5.04 -4.47 -9.37
N LYS A 140 -4.27 -5.28 -8.65
CA LYS A 140 -2.89 -5.63 -9.02
C LYS A 140 -2.92 -6.91 -9.87
N ARG A 141 -2.50 -6.78 -11.13
CA ARG A 141 -2.28 -7.91 -12.04
C ARG A 141 -0.84 -8.40 -11.91
N LEU A 142 -0.65 -9.68 -11.64
CA LEU A 142 0.68 -10.26 -11.63
C LEU A 142 1.15 -10.57 -13.06
N PHE A 143 2.40 -10.24 -13.35
CA PHE A 143 3.05 -10.57 -14.62
C PHE A 143 3.57 -12.01 -14.66
N ALA A 144 3.87 -12.59 -13.49
CA ALA A 144 4.19 -14.00 -13.38
C ALA A 144 2.93 -14.83 -13.66
N HIS A 145 3.04 -15.74 -14.61
CA HIS A 145 1.96 -16.66 -14.99
C HIS A 145 2.01 -17.99 -14.22
N ASP A 146 2.99 -18.16 -13.32
CA ASP A 146 3.15 -19.37 -12.52
C ASP A 146 2.52 -19.22 -11.13
N VAL A 147 1.88 -20.31 -10.70
CA VAL A 147 1.16 -20.42 -9.42
C VAL A 147 2.12 -20.26 -8.23
N ASP A 148 3.40 -20.63 -8.36
CA ASP A 148 4.36 -20.58 -7.25
C ASP A 148 4.73 -19.14 -6.89
N SER A 149 4.95 -18.29 -7.89
CA SER A 149 5.18 -16.86 -7.70
C SER A 149 3.96 -16.18 -7.07
N PHE A 150 2.76 -16.51 -7.56
CA PHE A 150 1.50 -16.04 -6.96
C PHE A 150 1.37 -16.48 -5.50
N ASN A 151 1.57 -17.77 -5.20
CA ASN A 151 1.45 -18.30 -3.85
C ASN A 151 2.48 -17.69 -2.88
N LYS A 152 3.69 -17.35 -3.37
CA LYS A 152 4.70 -16.66 -2.55
C LYS A 152 4.28 -15.24 -2.20
N GLU A 153 3.77 -14.49 -3.16
CA GLU A 153 3.25 -13.13 -2.92
C GLU A 153 2.00 -13.19 -2.04
N LEU A 154 1.08 -14.11 -2.32
CA LEU A 154 -0.13 -14.34 -1.53
C LEU A 154 0.19 -14.72 -0.07
N ALA A 155 1.14 -15.65 0.15
CA ALA A 155 1.53 -16.05 1.49
C ALA A 155 2.08 -14.88 2.32
N SER A 156 2.78 -13.94 1.67
CA SER A 156 3.22 -12.72 2.36
C SER A 156 2.06 -11.82 2.76
N LEU A 157 0.97 -11.77 2.00
CA LEU A 157 -0.21 -10.96 2.29
C LEU A 157 -1.19 -11.62 3.28
N LEU A 158 -1.27 -12.95 3.28
CA LEU A 158 -2.17 -13.71 4.15
C LEU A 158 -1.63 -13.97 5.56
N SER A 159 -0.36 -13.66 5.83
CA SER A 159 0.27 -13.86 7.15
C SER A 159 -0.30 -12.93 8.25
N PHE A 160 -1.32 -12.14 7.95
CA PHE A 160 -1.83 -11.06 8.81
C PHE A 160 -3.36 -11.13 9.03
N PRO A 161 -3.88 -12.17 9.71
CA PRO A 161 -5.33 -12.30 9.91
C PRO A 161 -5.85 -11.34 10.99
N ASP A 162 -6.96 -10.67 10.66
CA ASP A 162 -7.98 -10.13 11.58
C ASP A 162 -7.71 -8.83 12.39
N GLN A 163 -6.77 -7.96 12.00
CA GLN A 163 -6.63 -6.65 12.66
C GLN A 163 -7.13 -5.50 11.80
N VAL A 164 -8.25 -4.88 12.22
CA VAL A 164 -8.98 -3.83 11.49
C VAL A 164 -8.26 -2.47 11.50
N ASP A 165 -7.23 -2.29 12.34
CA ASP A 165 -6.56 -1.00 12.56
C ASP A 165 -5.05 -1.00 12.25
N MET A 166 -4.55 -2.00 11.50
CA MET A 166 -3.13 -2.02 11.15
C MET A 166 -2.85 -1.11 9.97
N HIS A 167 -1.77 -0.34 10.08
CA HIS A 167 -1.20 0.46 9.01
C HIS A 167 -0.45 -0.43 8.00
N LEU A 168 -1.06 -1.56 7.62
CA LEU A 168 -0.62 -2.55 6.63
C LEU A 168 -1.74 -2.80 5.63
N ILE A 169 -1.42 -2.81 4.33
CA ILE A 169 -2.43 -2.98 3.29
C ILE A 169 -3.10 -4.35 3.40
N ARG A 170 -4.43 -4.34 3.40
CA ARG A 170 -5.23 -5.56 3.48
C ARG A 170 -5.54 -6.08 2.08
N LEU A 171 -5.19 -7.33 1.82
CA LEU A 171 -5.69 -8.06 0.66
C LEU A 171 -7.17 -8.39 0.86
N LEU A 172 -8.03 -7.97 -0.08
CA LEU A 172 -9.48 -8.19 -0.02
C LEU A 172 -9.87 -9.50 -0.69
N VAL A 173 -9.39 -9.72 -1.92
CA VAL A 173 -9.70 -10.91 -2.70
C VAL A 173 -8.58 -11.21 -3.69
N THR A 174 -8.46 -12.49 -4.05
CA THR A 174 -7.62 -12.94 -5.16
C THR A 174 -8.47 -13.75 -6.12
N PHE A 175 -8.10 -13.71 -7.40
CA PHE A 175 -8.72 -14.56 -8.40
C PHE A 175 -7.76 -14.85 -9.56
N GLU A 176 -8.01 -15.97 -10.23
CA GLU A 176 -7.29 -16.41 -11.42
C GLU A 176 -8.21 -16.29 -12.64
N VAL A 177 -7.69 -15.73 -13.73
CA VAL A 177 -8.35 -15.75 -15.03
C VAL A 177 -7.56 -16.64 -15.96
N LYS A 178 -8.18 -17.76 -16.34
CA LYS A 178 -7.63 -18.71 -17.32
C LYS A 178 -8.02 -18.28 -18.73
N ARG A 179 -7.05 -18.31 -19.64
CA ARG A 179 -7.23 -18.00 -21.07
C ARG A 179 -6.65 -19.12 -21.91
N ILE A 180 -7.44 -19.60 -22.85
CA ILE A 180 -7.01 -20.56 -23.86
C ILE A 180 -6.65 -19.76 -25.12
N SER A 181 -5.39 -19.86 -25.55
CA SER A 181 -4.96 -19.28 -26.82
C SER A 181 -5.56 -20.04 -28.01
N GLU A 182 -5.58 -19.41 -29.19
CA GLU A 182 -6.03 -20.05 -30.45
C GLU A 182 -5.26 -21.35 -30.78
N LYS A 183 -4.05 -21.50 -30.22
CA LYS A 183 -3.19 -22.69 -30.37
C LYS A 183 -3.45 -23.77 -29.30
N GLY A 184 -4.44 -23.58 -28.43
CA GLY A 184 -4.80 -24.52 -27.36
C GLY A 184 -3.96 -24.40 -26.09
N ASN A 185 -3.00 -23.47 -26.00
CA ASN A 185 -2.22 -23.26 -24.77
C ASN A 185 -3.06 -22.53 -23.72
N GLU A 186 -3.16 -23.09 -22.52
CA GLU A 186 -3.74 -22.45 -21.35
C GLU A 186 -2.74 -21.47 -20.73
N SER A 187 -3.22 -20.30 -20.33
CA SER A 187 -2.46 -19.28 -19.63
C SER A 187 -3.29 -18.73 -18.47
N SER A 188 -2.66 -18.60 -17.32
CA SER A 188 -3.29 -18.08 -16.11
C SER A 188 -2.83 -16.66 -15.85
N THR A 189 -3.75 -15.79 -15.48
CA THR A 189 -3.43 -14.45 -14.98
C THR A 189 -3.97 -14.32 -13.58
N PHE A 190 -3.10 -14.01 -12.62
CA PHE A 190 -3.47 -13.85 -11.21
C PHE A 190 -3.69 -12.38 -10.87
N PHE A 191 -4.69 -12.16 -10.03
CA PHE A 191 -5.10 -10.84 -9.59
C PHE A 191 -5.19 -10.78 -8.07
N LEU A 192 -4.78 -9.64 -7.52
CA LEU A 192 -4.92 -9.27 -6.12
C LEU A 192 -5.73 -7.98 -6.05
N VAL A 193 -6.73 -7.93 -5.18
CA VAL A 193 -7.60 -6.77 -5.00
C VAL A 193 -7.38 -6.17 -3.62
N PHE A 194 -7.14 -4.86 -3.59
CA PHE A 194 -6.89 -4.07 -2.39
C PHE A 194 -7.88 -2.91 -2.29
N PRO A 195 -8.05 -2.30 -1.10
CA PRO A 195 -8.71 -1.01 -0.97
C PRO A 195 -8.06 0.03 -1.89
N TRP A 196 -8.87 0.92 -2.47
CA TRP A 196 -8.35 2.06 -3.23
C TRP A 196 -7.84 3.14 -2.28
N ALA A 197 -6.58 3.54 -2.44
CA ALA A 197 -5.98 4.66 -1.73
C ALA A 197 -5.97 5.91 -2.64
N GLU A 198 -6.05 7.11 -2.06
CA GLU A 198 -6.01 8.37 -2.81
C GLU A 198 -4.64 8.65 -3.43
N GLY A 199 -3.58 8.03 -2.92
CA GLY A 199 -2.24 8.06 -3.49
C GLY A 199 -1.21 7.37 -2.60
N ASP A 200 0.05 7.43 -2.98
CA ASP A 200 1.17 7.09 -2.11
C ASP A 200 1.66 8.31 -1.30
N LEU A 201 2.66 8.12 -0.45
CA LEU A 201 3.20 9.19 0.40
C LEU A 201 3.91 10.27 -0.43
N TRP A 202 4.50 9.91 -1.56
CA TRP A 202 5.03 10.86 -2.55
C TRP A 202 3.91 11.76 -3.08
N HIS A 203 2.78 11.19 -3.47
CA HIS A 203 1.60 11.94 -3.91
C HIS A 203 1.02 12.81 -2.79
N PHE A 204 0.95 12.28 -1.57
CA PHE A 204 0.51 13.03 -0.40
C PHE A 204 1.38 14.28 -0.19
N TRP A 205 2.70 14.12 -0.21
CA TRP A 205 3.62 15.24 -0.10
C TRP A 205 3.37 16.24 -1.22
N LYS A 206 3.33 15.82 -2.49
CA LYS A 206 3.10 16.71 -3.64
C LYS A 206 1.83 17.53 -3.54
N THR A 207 0.75 16.96 -3.02
CA THR A 207 -0.58 17.58 -2.98
C THR A 207 -0.77 18.50 -1.78
N HIS A 208 -0.11 18.22 -0.65
CA HIS A 208 -0.29 18.98 0.60
C HIS A 208 0.86 19.98 0.82
N GLN A 209 0.86 21.07 0.06
CA GLN A 209 1.98 22.04 0.06
C GLN A 209 1.81 23.27 0.92
N THR A 210 0.59 23.64 1.28
CA THR A 210 0.32 24.85 2.05
C THR A 210 1.08 24.84 3.38
N PRO A 211 1.95 25.81 3.68
CA PRO A 211 2.81 25.77 4.87
C PRO A 211 2.02 25.62 6.19
N ASN A 212 0.92 26.35 6.34
CA ASN A 212 0.06 26.25 7.53
C ASN A 212 -0.58 24.85 7.66
N ASP A 213 -0.97 24.25 6.54
CA ASP A 213 -1.54 22.90 6.55
C ASP A 213 -0.46 21.87 6.91
N ARG A 214 0.78 22.04 6.44
CA ARG A 214 1.90 21.16 6.81
C ARG A 214 2.21 21.25 8.30
N ILE A 215 2.41 22.46 8.83
CA ILE A 215 2.78 22.69 10.24
C ILE A 215 1.67 22.17 11.18
N SER A 216 0.40 22.35 10.81
CA SER A 216 -0.73 21.83 11.59
C SER A 216 -0.75 20.30 11.72
N ARG A 217 -0.03 19.59 10.85
CA ARG A 217 0.03 18.12 10.82
C ARG A 217 1.13 17.52 11.70
N CYS A 218 1.79 18.30 12.56
CA CYS A 218 2.86 17.78 13.41
C CYS A 218 2.42 16.56 14.26
N VAL A 219 1.27 16.67 14.93
CA VAL A 219 0.70 15.58 15.75
C VAL A 219 0.34 14.39 14.87
N TRP A 220 -0.31 14.64 13.73
CA TRP A 220 -0.67 13.61 12.77
C TRP A 220 0.57 12.88 12.24
N MET A 221 1.63 13.59 11.87
CA MET A 221 2.89 13.01 11.41
C MET A 221 3.53 12.14 12.51
N ALA A 222 3.53 12.60 13.76
CA ALA A 222 4.03 11.80 14.88
C ALA A 222 3.26 10.48 15.04
N GLU A 223 1.92 10.53 14.96
CA GLU A 223 1.07 9.34 15.00
C GLU A 223 1.32 8.42 13.81
N GLN A 224 1.37 8.95 12.58
CA GLN A 224 1.61 8.12 11.39
C GLN A 224 2.99 7.46 11.40
N CYS A 225 4.05 8.19 11.78
CA CYS A 225 5.40 7.62 11.89
C CYS A 225 5.47 6.52 12.96
N HIS A 226 4.82 6.71 14.11
CA HIS A 226 4.69 5.66 15.11
C HIS A 226 3.98 4.42 14.54
N GLN A 227 2.84 4.61 13.88
CA GLN A 227 2.04 3.50 13.36
C GLN A 227 2.73 2.76 12.20
N LEU A 228 3.49 3.46 11.34
CA LEU A 228 4.33 2.84 10.31
C LEU A 228 5.45 1.99 10.94
N ALA A 229 6.04 2.44 12.06
CA ALA A 229 7.02 1.63 12.80
C ALA A 229 6.38 0.40 13.46
N VAL A 230 5.14 0.51 13.97
CA VAL A 230 4.35 -0.62 14.48
C VAL A 230 4.07 -1.63 13.36
N ALA A 231 3.62 -1.15 12.20
CA ALA A 231 3.40 -1.98 11.02
C ALA A 231 4.68 -2.74 10.61
N LEU A 232 5.83 -2.04 10.56
CA LEU A 232 7.11 -2.67 10.24
C LEU A 232 7.54 -3.69 11.31
N MET A 233 7.39 -3.39 12.59
CA MET A 233 7.66 -4.34 13.69
C MET A 233 6.79 -5.59 13.56
N TYR A 234 5.54 -5.44 13.15
CA TYR A 234 4.63 -6.57 12.94
C TYR A 234 5.10 -7.46 11.78
N VAL A 235 5.53 -6.86 10.66
CA VAL A 235 6.20 -7.59 9.57
C VAL A 235 7.44 -8.32 10.07
N HIS A 236 8.21 -7.69 10.98
CA HIS A 236 9.41 -8.29 11.57
C HIS A 236 9.15 -9.51 12.45
N ASN A 237 8.00 -9.57 13.10
CA ASN A 237 7.67 -10.59 14.09
C ASN A 237 6.76 -11.70 13.53
N GLU A 238 5.62 -11.34 12.93
CA GLU A 238 4.60 -12.32 12.52
C GLU A 238 5.02 -13.11 11.29
N ARG A 239 5.71 -12.47 10.35
CA ARG A 239 6.18 -13.14 9.13
C ARG A 239 7.20 -14.22 9.47
N GLU A 240 8.04 -13.98 10.48
CA GLU A 240 8.97 -14.98 11.00
C GLU A 240 8.22 -16.21 11.55
N MET A 241 7.16 -15.99 12.34
CA MET A 241 6.37 -17.08 12.93
C MET A 241 5.64 -17.94 11.87
N HIS A 242 5.10 -17.31 10.83
CA HIS A 242 4.41 -18.02 9.76
C HIS A 242 5.37 -18.77 8.84
N LEU A 243 6.52 -18.18 8.52
CA LEU A 243 7.50 -18.78 7.61
C LEU A 243 8.33 -19.91 8.27
N ARG A 244 8.49 -19.90 9.60
CA ARG A 244 9.03 -21.04 10.36
C ARG A 244 8.24 -22.35 10.19
N LYS A 245 6.97 -22.26 9.78
CA LYS A 245 6.11 -23.42 9.54
C LYS A 245 6.24 -24.00 8.12
N LEU A 246 6.97 -23.32 7.22
CA LEU A 246 7.19 -23.82 5.87
C LEU A 246 8.43 -24.74 5.84
N PRO A 247 8.33 -25.94 5.24
CA PRO A 247 9.38 -26.96 5.29
C PRO A 247 10.67 -26.59 4.54
N ASP A 248 10.63 -25.59 3.66
CA ASP A 248 11.76 -25.18 2.80
C ASP A 248 12.57 -23.98 3.34
N VAL A 249 12.26 -23.48 4.53
CA VAL A 249 12.97 -22.34 5.14
C VAL A 249 14.08 -22.84 6.04
N LYS A 250 15.33 -22.66 5.63
CA LYS A 250 16.50 -22.94 6.47
C LYS A 250 16.62 -21.92 7.60
N GLU A 251 17.16 -22.35 8.75
CA GLU A 251 17.35 -21.51 9.94
C GLU A 251 18.19 -20.25 9.70
N ASP A 252 19.17 -20.31 8.80
CA ASP A 252 20.06 -19.20 8.45
C ASP A 252 19.39 -18.14 7.55
N GLU A 253 18.24 -18.44 6.97
CA GLU A 253 17.48 -17.52 6.11
C GLU A 253 16.38 -16.75 6.88
N HIS A 254 16.17 -16.99 8.18
CA HIS A 254 15.08 -16.34 8.94
C HIS A 254 15.11 -14.81 8.90
N ASP A 255 16.29 -14.19 8.97
CA ASP A 255 16.46 -12.73 8.86
C ASP A 255 16.12 -12.20 7.45
N LEU A 256 16.12 -13.06 6.43
CA LEU A 256 15.69 -12.73 5.07
C LEU A 256 14.16 -12.83 4.92
N TYR A 257 13.54 -13.70 5.70
CA TYR A 257 12.11 -14.02 5.63
C TYR A 257 11.25 -13.07 6.47
N GLY A 258 11.78 -12.51 7.56
CA GLY A 258 11.07 -11.57 8.44
C GLY A 258 11.19 -10.08 8.06
N ARG A 259 11.57 -9.71 6.83
CA ARG A 259 11.73 -8.29 6.46
C ARG A 259 10.70 -7.81 5.43
N HIS A 260 10.49 -6.51 5.36
CA HIS A 260 9.75 -5.89 4.27
C HIS A 260 10.59 -5.93 2.99
N GLY A 261 11.80 -5.36 3.04
CA GLY A 261 12.80 -5.37 1.98
C GLY A 261 12.58 -4.39 0.83
N ASP A 262 11.65 -3.44 0.96
CA ASP A 262 11.38 -2.37 -0.01
C ASP A 262 10.63 -1.21 0.68
N VAL A 263 11.12 -0.76 1.84
CA VAL A 263 10.50 0.37 2.56
C VAL A 263 10.88 1.67 1.83
N LYS A 264 9.88 2.38 1.31
CA LYS A 264 10.01 3.65 0.61
C LYS A 264 8.66 4.37 0.55
N ALA A 265 8.66 5.66 0.23
CA ALA A 265 7.44 6.47 0.24
C ALA A 265 6.41 6.02 -0.81
N GLU A 266 6.84 5.44 -1.94
CA GLU A 266 5.96 4.87 -2.98
C GLU A 266 5.20 3.63 -2.50
N ASN A 267 5.71 2.95 -1.48
CA ASN A 267 5.09 1.77 -0.86
C ASN A 267 4.32 2.13 0.43
N VAL A 268 4.09 3.42 0.70
CA VAL A 268 3.22 3.88 1.79
C VAL A 268 2.03 4.58 1.17
N LEU A 269 0.85 4.00 1.32
CA LEU A 269 -0.40 4.48 0.74
C LEU A 269 -1.10 5.44 1.70
N TYR A 270 -1.68 6.50 1.16
CA TYR A 270 -2.50 7.47 1.89
C TYR A 270 -3.99 7.21 1.64
N PHE A 271 -4.73 7.05 2.74
CA PHE A 271 -6.17 6.95 2.75
C PHE A 271 -6.76 8.22 3.35
N GLU A 272 -7.48 9.03 2.56
CA GLU A 272 -8.09 10.30 2.98
C GLU A 272 -9.16 10.08 4.07
N THR A 273 -9.89 8.98 4.01
CA THR A 273 -10.79 8.53 5.07
C THR A 273 -10.40 7.11 5.45
N PRO A 274 -9.77 6.88 6.63
CA PRO A 274 -9.78 7.72 7.84
C PRO A 274 -8.59 8.69 8.04
N ASN A 275 -7.93 9.19 6.99
CA ASN A 275 -6.73 10.06 7.05
C ASN A 275 -5.52 9.36 7.68
N VAL A 276 -5.11 8.24 7.07
CA VAL A 276 -4.04 7.35 7.57
C VAL A 276 -3.04 6.95 6.49
N LEU A 277 -1.82 6.64 6.90
CA LEU A 277 -0.77 6.07 6.07
C LEU A 277 -0.66 4.56 6.28
N VAL A 278 -0.63 3.77 5.22
CA VAL A 278 -0.69 2.31 5.25
C VAL A 278 0.47 1.74 4.44
N MET A 279 1.32 0.93 5.05
CA MET A 279 2.43 0.28 4.37
C MET A 279 1.92 -0.84 3.44
N ALA A 280 2.41 -0.85 2.20
CA ALA A 280 2.00 -1.76 1.15
C ALA A 280 3.21 -2.48 0.52
N ASP A 281 2.92 -3.46 -0.34
CA ASP A 281 3.93 -4.24 -1.06
C ASP A 281 5.00 -4.92 -0.16
N PHE A 282 4.61 -5.25 1.06
CA PHE A 282 5.37 -6.14 1.92
C PHE A 282 5.31 -7.57 1.34
N GLY A 283 6.43 -8.10 0.88
CA GLY A 283 6.43 -9.46 0.32
C GLY A 283 7.60 -9.77 -0.61
N LEU A 284 8.10 -8.76 -1.30
CA LEU A 284 9.13 -8.91 -2.33
C LEU A 284 10.56 -8.98 -1.78
N GLY A 285 10.80 -8.82 -0.47
CA GLY A 285 12.15 -8.72 0.10
C GLY A 285 13.13 -9.84 -0.33
N ARG A 286 12.67 -11.09 -0.50
CA ARG A 286 13.50 -12.19 -1.02
C ARG A 286 13.81 -12.04 -2.51
N LEU A 287 12.83 -11.63 -3.31
CA LEU A 287 13.00 -11.35 -4.74
C LEU A 287 13.97 -10.19 -4.94
N HIS A 288 13.83 -9.10 -4.17
CA HIS A 288 14.78 -7.98 -4.19
C HIS A 288 16.19 -8.39 -3.78
N THR A 289 16.38 -9.29 -2.81
CA THR A 289 17.73 -9.80 -2.48
C THR A 289 18.33 -10.66 -3.60
N LYS A 290 17.54 -11.50 -4.26
CA LYS A 290 18.02 -12.30 -5.39
C LYS A 290 18.31 -11.43 -6.62
N ILE A 291 17.45 -10.46 -6.89
CA ILE A 291 17.60 -9.49 -7.99
C ILE A 291 18.79 -8.57 -7.72
N SER A 292 18.96 -8.06 -6.50
CA SER A 292 20.13 -7.26 -6.10
C SER A 292 21.44 -8.05 -6.19
N ARG A 293 21.41 -9.38 -6.10
CA ARG A 293 22.58 -10.26 -6.28
C ARG A 293 22.81 -10.66 -7.74
N SER A 294 21.83 -10.52 -8.62
CA SER A 294 21.98 -10.73 -10.06
C SER A 294 22.32 -9.41 -10.73
N ASN A 295 23.53 -9.27 -11.27
CA ASN A 295 24.01 -8.08 -11.97
C ASN A 295 22.99 -7.56 -13.01
N GLN A 296 22.14 -6.59 -12.63
CA GLN A 296 21.26 -5.87 -13.55
C GLN A 296 21.96 -4.64 -14.13
N ASP A 297 21.40 -4.11 -15.21
CA ASP A 297 21.88 -2.90 -15.87
C ASP A 297 21.96 -1.72 -14.86
N PRO A 298 23.13 -1.08 -14.68
CA PRO A 298 23.35 0.00 -13.72
C PRO A 298 22.30 1.11 -13.78
N LYS A 299 21.79 1.44 -14.97
CA LYS A 299 20.81 2.52 -15.18
C LYS A 299 19.43 2.24 -14.58
N THR A 300 19.05 0.98 -14.43
CA THR A 300 17.82 0.55 -13.72
C THR A 300 18.02 0.47 -12.21
N LEU A 301 19.27 0.32 -11.76
CA LEU A 301 19.63 0.26 -10.35
C LEU A 301 19.64 1.65 -9.70
N GLU A 302 20.06 2.68 -10.44
CA GLU A 302 20.26 4.07 -9.98
C GLU A 302 18.98 4.73 -9.43
N ARG A 303 17.80 4.48 -10.01
CA ARG A 303 16.53 5.06 -9.53
C ARG A 303 15.88 4.31 -8.36
N THR A 304 16.37 3.11 -8.02
CA THR A 304 15.71 2.19 -7.07
C THR A 304 16.57 1.94 -5.82
N ALA A 305 17.64 2.71 -5.64
CA ALA A 305 18.65 2.50 -4.59
C ALA A 305 18.60 3.51 -3.44
N THR A 306 17.83 4.59 -3.56
CA THR A 306 17.88 5.74 -2.63
C THR A 306 17.75 5.33 -1.16
N TYR A 307 16.79 4.46 -0.84
CA TYR A 307 16.54 3.97 0.53
C TYR A 307 17.35 2.72 0.91
N ARG A 308 18.29 2.26 0.06
CA ARG A 308 19.09 1.06 0.30
C ARG A 308 19.96 1.27 1.53
N ALA A 309 20.11 0.20 2.31
CA ALA A 309 20.96 0.19 3.49
C ALA A 309 22.42 -0.22 3.15
N PRO A 310 23.43 0.21 3.93
CA PRO A 310 24.83 0.03 3.57
C PRO A 310 25.31 -1.43 3.51
N GLU A 311 24.59 -2.37 4.13
CA GLU A 311 24.94 -3.79 4.18
C GLU A 311 24.81 -4.47 2.82
N PHE A 312 24.09 -3.87 1.88
CA PHE A 312 24.01 -4.36 0.50
C PHE A 312 25.32 -4.14 -0.27
N ASP A 313 26.09 -3.12 0.10
CA ASP A 313 27.28 -2.69 -0.63
C ASP A 313 28.59 -2.92 0.17
N THR A 314 28.47 -3.54 1.35
CA THR A 314 29.59 -3.89 2.24
C THR A 314 29.91 -5.38 2.16
N SER A 315 31.20 -5.74 2.02
CA SER A 315 31.63 -7.15 1.83
C SER A 315 31.28 -8.09 3.00
N GLN A 316 31.18 -7.55 4.21
CA GLN A 316 30.74 -8.27 5.41
C GLN A 316 29.29 -7.96 5.82
N GLY A 317 28.57 -7.18 5.01
CA GLY A 317 27.19 -6.77 5.30
C GLY A 317 26.24 -7.96 5.34
N LYS A 318 25.58 -8.16 6.49
CA LYS A 318 24.53 -9.17 6.63
C LYS A 318 23.16 -8.52 6.42
N ILE A 319 22.51 -8.86 5.31
CA ILE A 319 21.14 -8.43 5.04
C ILE A 319 20.20 -8.97 6.13
N SER A 320 19.51 -8.06 6.82
CA SER A 320 18.65 -8.37 7.96
C SER A 320 17.50 -7.37 8.08
N ARG A 321 16.68 -7.51 9.13
CA ARG A 321 15.63 -6.55 9.51
C ARG A 321 16.17 -5.13 9.77
N ALA A 322 17.44 -5.00 10.14
CA ALA A 322 18.07 -3.69 10.34
C ALA A 322 18.11 -2.87 9.04
N CYS A 323 18.12 -3.51 7.87
CA CYS A 323 18.06 -2.80 6.59
C CYS A 323 16.74 -2.04 6.45
N ASP A 324 15.60 -2.62 6.86
CA ASP A 324 14.31 -1.92 6.81
C ASP A 324 14.28 -0.70 7.75
N ILE A 325 14.97 -0.76 8.90
CA ILE A 325 15.08 0.37 9.83
C ILE A 325 15.84 1.54 9.21
N PHE A 326 16.92 1.24 8.46
CA PHE A 326 17.67 2.25 7.73
C PHE A 326 16.79 2.90 6.65
N SER A 327 16.11 2.07 5.83
CA SER A 327 15.19 2.55 4.80
C SER A 327 14.04 3.39 5.37
N LEU A 328 13.47 2.98 6.51
CA LEU A 328 12.47 3.74 7.24
C LEU A 328 13.04 5.08 7.75
N GLY A 329 14.29 5.11 8.19
CA GLY A 329 15.00 6.32 8.61
C GLY A 329 15.18 7.32 7.46
N CYS A 330 15.56 6.83 6.28
CA CYS A 330 15.65 7.64 5.07
C CYS A 330 14.29 8.25 4.70
N MET A 331 13.22 7.44 4.70
CA MET A 331 11.86 7.90 4.41
C MET A 331 11.35 8.91 5.46
N PHE A 332 11.62 8.69 6.75
CA PHE A 332 11.24 9.64 7.80
C PHE A 332 12.01 10.96 7.70
N LEU A 333 13.28 10.95 7.28
CA LEU A 333 14.02 12.18 7.02
C LEU A 333 13.41 12.99 5.87
N GLU A 334 12.95 12.32 4.82
CA GLU A 334 12.20 12.98 3.74
C GLU A 334 10.84 13.49 4.21
N PHE A 335 10.15 12.76 5.09
CA PHE A 335 8.89 13.23 5.68
C PHE A 335 9.11 14.53 6.50
N VAL A 336 10.14 14.58 7.33
CA VAL A 336 10.52 15.79 8.08
C VAL A 336 10.94 16.92 7.13
N THR A 337 11.64 16.60 6.05
CA THR A 337 12.02 17.57 5.01
C THR A 337 10.78 18.17 4.34
N TRP A 338 9.79 17.36 3.97
CA TRP A 338 8.52 17.86 3.43
C TRP A 338 7.79 18.73 4.45
N TYR A 339 7.72 18.29 5.71
CA TYR A 339 7.02 19.00 6.78
C TYR A 339 7.58 20.42 6.95
N LEU A 340 8.91 20.55 7.06
CA LEU A 340 9.59 21.83 7.29
C LEU A 340 9.79 22.69 6.04
N ALA A 341 10.18 22.08 4.91
CA ALA A 341 10.68 22.79 3.74
C ALA A 341 9.77 22.64 2.52
N GLY A 342 9.12 21.48 2.35
CA GLY A 342 8.09 21.26 1.32
C GLY A 342 8.48 20.27 0.24
N TRP A 343 7.64 20.20 -0.80
CA TRP A 343 7.79 19.23 -1.88
C TRP A 343 9.08 19.41 -2.66
N ASP A 344 9.39 20.64 -3.11
CA ASP A 344 10.59 20.91 -3.92
C ASP A 344 11.86 20.45 -3.19
N SER A 345 11.90 20.63 -1.87
CA SER A 345 13.00 20.17 -1.04
C SER A 345 13.11 18.64 -0.98
N VAL A 346 12.01 17.90 -1.03
CA VAL A 346 12.02 16.42 -1.06
C VAL A 346 12.28 15.86 -2.45
N CYS A 347 11.66 16.43 -3.49
CA CYS A 347 11.74 15.87 -4.83
C CYS A 347 13.00 16.27 -5.60
N GLU A 348 13.59 17.42 -5.28
CA GLU A 348 14.73 17.96 -6.03
C GLU A 348 15.89 18.38 -5.12
N GLU A 349 15.68 19.27 -4.15
CA GLU A 349 16.82 19.88 -3.44
C GLU A 349 17.60 18.86 -2.63
N PHE A 350 16.95 18.07 -1.78
CA PHE A 350 17.64 17.10 -0.92
C PHE A 350 18.27 15.95 -1.71
N PRO A 351 17.60 15.31 -2.69
CA PRO A 351 18.23 14.32 -3.56
C PRO A 351 19.47 14.86 -4.28
N ASN A 352 19.37 16.07 -4.87
CA ASN A 352 20.52 16.70 -5.52
C ASN A 352 21.62 17.09 -4.53
N TYR A 353 21.26 17.50 -3.31
CA TYR A 353 22.21 17.90 -2.27
C TYR A 353 23.09 16.74 -1.81
N ARG A 354 22.54 15.51 -1.76
CA ARG A 354 23.24 14.29 -1.35
C ARG A 354 23.77 13.45 -2.52
N LEU A 355 23.60 13.92 -3.76
CA LEU A 355 24.05 13.25 -4.97
C LEU A 355 25.59 13.31 -5.06
N GLU A 356 26.24 12.15 -5.07
CA GLU A 356 27.70 12.06 -5.25
C GLU A 356 28.06 10.74 -5.96
N LYS A 357 29.30 10.63 -6.42
CA LYS A 357 29.81 9.43 -7.08
C LYS A 357 30.02 8.31 -6.06
N ASP A 358 29.52 7.12 -6.36
CA ASP A 358 29.75 5.93 -5.56
C ASP A 358 31.12 5.28 -5.84
N ILE A 359 31.39 4.13 -5.21
CA ILE A 359 32.65 3.37 -5.39
C ILE A 359 32.86 2.82 -6.81
N HIS A 360 31.85 2.90 -7.67
CA HIS A 360 31.84 2.46 -9.06
C HIS A 360 31.80 3.65 -10.03
N ASP A 361 31.97 4.88 -9.53
CA ASP A 361 31.95 6.15 -10.27
C ASP A 361 30.57 6.51 -10.86
N PHE A 362 29.49 5.86 -10.40
CA PHE A 362 28.11 6.20 -10.77
C PHE A 362 27.54 7.27 -9.83
N MET A 363 26.76 8.20 -10.36
CA MET A 363 26.07 9.19 -9.53
C MET A 363 24.97 8.48 -8.72
N SER A 364 25.04 8.61 -7.39
CA SER A 364 24.14 7.94 -6.47
C SER A 364 23.64 8.92 -5.41
N ASP A 365 22.33 8.92 -5.17
CA ASP A 365 21.66 9.74 -4.17
C ASP A 365 21.39 8.98 -2.86
N THR A 366 22.07 7.84 -2.65
CA THR A 366 22.00 7.10 -1.37
C THR A 366 22.34 7.98 -0.18
N PHE A 367 21.87 7.60 1.01
CA PHE A 367 22.12 8.35 2.24
C PHE A 367 23.50 8.08 2.86
N PHE A 368 24.16 7.02 2.39
CA PHE A 368 25.49 6.59 2.83
C PHE A 368 26.46 6.53 1.65
N ARG A 369 27.74 6.47 2.00
CA ARG A 369 28.84 6.14 1.09
C ARG A 369 29.69 5.03 1.68
N ILE A 370 30.43 4.35 0.81
CA ILE A 370 31.39 3.33 1.22
C ILE A 370 32.78 3.93 1.10
N GLU A 371 33.49 4.02 2.23
CA GLU A 371 34.87 4.51 2.28
C GLU A 371 35.85 3.34 2.34
N GLY A 372 36.99 3.46 1.64
CA GLY A 372 38.08 2.50 1.70
C GLY A 372 38.97 2.54 0.46
N SER A 373 40.29 2.43 0.66
CA SER A 373 41.24 2.31 -0.45
C SER A 373 41.15 0.92 -1.09
N PRO A 374 41.62 0.74 -2.35
CA PRO A 374 41.78 -0.59 -2.93
C PRO A 374 42.67 -1.47 -2.02
N GLY A 375 42.08 -2.47 -1.36
CA GLY A 375 42.76 -3.38 -0.43
C GLY A 375 42.38 -3.22 1.05
N ASP A 376 41.71 -2.12 1.42
CA ASP A 376 41.20 -1.92 2.78
C ASP A 376 39.81 -2.54 2.98
N THR A 377 39.44 -2.75 4.24
CA THR A 377 38.05 -3.08 4.59
C THR A 377 37.18 -1.86 4.29
N LYS A 378 36.26 -2.02 3.34
CA LYS A 378 35.26 -1.03 2.98
C LYS A 378 34.31 -0.79 4.17
N LEU A 379 34.27 0.45 4.68
CA LEU A 379 33.43 0.84 5.80
C LEU A 379 32.33 1.81 5.36
N PRO A 380 31.07 1.56 5.72
CA PRO A 380 29.99 2.47 5.40
C PRO A 380 29.97 3.68 6.34
N THR A 381 29.75 4.87 5.79
CA THR A 381 29.54 6.11 6.54
C THR A 381 28.33 6.87 6.00
N ILE A 382 27.63 7.63 6.85
CA ILE A 382 26.60 8.55 6.35
C ILE A 382 27.27 9.68 5.58
N LYS A 383 26.69 10.05 4.43
CA LYS A 383 27.22 11.13 3.61
C LYS A 383 27.24 12.42 4.42
N PRO A 384 28.33 13.22 4.39
CA PRO A 384 28.38 14.52 5.05
C PRO A 384 27.20 15.43 4.65
N LYS A 385 26.75 15.35 3.39
CA LYS A 385 25.61 16.13 2.89
C LYS A 385 24.27 15.76 3.53
N VAL A 386 24.08 14.52 3.98
CA VAL A 386 22.89 14.13 4.75
C VAL A 386 22.95 14.73 6.15
N VAL A 387 24.12 14.69 6.81
CA VAL A 387 24.32 15.30 8.14
C VAL A 387 24.12 16.82 8.09
N GLU A 388 24.71 17.48 7.09
CA GLU A 388 24.50 18.91 6.84
C GLU A 388 23.01 19.23 6.59
N TRP A 389 22.29 18.39 5.87
CA TRP A 389 20.85 18.57 5.63
C TRP A 389 20.04 18.48 6.92
N ILE A 390 20.32 17.49 7.77
CA ILE A 390 19.70 17.36 9.10
C ILE A 390 19.95 18.63 9.92
N GLN A 391 21.17 19.19 9.88
CA GLN A 391 21.46 20.44 10.59
C GLN A 391 20.68 21.63 10.04
N LYS A 392 20.52 21.75 8.72
CA LYS A 392 19.65 22.77 8.11
C LYS A 392 18.20 22.65 8.58
N LEU A 393 17.69 21.42 8.71
CA LEU A 393 16.34 21.17 9.22
C LEU A 393 16.20 21.59 10.70
N ARG A 394 17.22 21.31 11.54
CA ARG A 394 17.25 21.75 12.95
C ARG A 394 17.22 23.28 13.12
N GLN A 395 17.78 24.00 12.15
CA GLN A 395 17.84 25.46 12.12
C GLN A 395 16.60 26.10 11.46
N ASN A 396 15.66 25.31 10.95
CA ASN A 396 14.44 25.83 10.32
C ASN A 396 13.56 26.56 11.34
N SER A 397 12.96 27.69 10.96
CA SER A 397 12.12 28.49 11.86
C SER A 397 10.85 27.79 12.33
N ASN A 398 10.40 26.74 11.65
CA ASN A 398 9.26 25.91 12.05
C ASN A 398 9.69 24.61 12.77
N CYS A 399 10.99 24.46 13.06
CA CYS A 399 11.49 23.36 13.89
C CYS A 399 10.98 23.53 15.32
N ASN A 400 10.56 22.44 15.96
CA ASN A 400 10.05 22.40 17.32
C ASN A 400 10.73 21.25 18.08
N GLN A 401 10.45 21.11 19.38
CA GLN A 401 11.13 20.10 20.20
C GLN A 401 10.90 18.67 19.69
N TYR A 402 9.68 18.34 19.26
CA TYR A 402 9.39 17.05 18.63
C TYR A 402 10.27 16.79 17.40
N ILE A 403 10.42 17.76 16.50
CA ILE A 403 11.25 17.61 15.30
C ILE A 403 12.73 17.45 15.67
N LEU A 404 13.24 18.17 16.67
CA LEU A 404 14.61 18.01 17.17
C LEU A 404 14.86 16.59 17.68
N ASP A 405 13.96 16.07 18.53
CA ASP A 405 14.07 14.73 19.10
C ASP A 405 13.92 13.63 18.02
N PHE A 406 13.06 13.88 17.03
CA PHE A 406 12.84 12.95 15.92
C PHE A 406 14.03 12.93 14.95
N LEU A 407 14.57 14.08 14.56
CA LEU A 407 15.81 14.17 13.78
C LEU A 407 16.99 13.54 14.54
N GLY A 408 17.10 13.74 15.85
CA GLY A 408 18.10 13.09 16.68
C GLY A 408 17.97 11.57 16.71
N LEU A 409 16.74 11.04 16.72
CA LEU A 409 16.47 9.60 16.62
C LEU A 409 16.85 9.05 15.23
N ILE A 410 16.46 9.75 14.17
CA ILE A 410 16.77 9.38 12.79
C ILE A 410 18.29 9.32 12.60
N GLU A 411 18.98 10.43 12.88
CA GLU A 411 20.42 10.58 12.66
C GLU A 411 21.23 9.56 13.46
N LYS A 412 20.98 9.45 14.77
CA LYS A 412 21.89 8.73 15.68
C LYS A 412 21.58 7.25 15.80
N ARG A 413 20.37 6.82 15.42
CA ARG A 413 19.88 5.46 15.75
C ARG A 413 19.25 4.71 14.58
N MET A 414 18.66 5.40 13.60
CA MET A 414 18.07 4.76 12.41
C MET A 414 19.04 4.73 11.23
N LEU A 415 19.70 5.87 10.96
CA LEU A 415 20.73 6.02 9.94
C LEU A 415 22.12 5.62 10.44
N ASP A 416 22.21 4.82 11.51
CA ASP A 416 23.47 4.23 11.95
C ASP A 416 24.01 3.27 10.86
N PRO A 417 25.19 3.51 10.26
CA PRO A 417 25.74 2.63 9.24
C PRO A 417 26.03 1.20 9.76
N ASP A 418 26.28 1.04 11.06
CA ASP A 418 26.48 -0.27 11.67
C ASP A 418 25.13 -0.90 12.03
N SER A 419 24.78 -1.96 11.29
CA SER A 419 23.55 -2.73 11.49
C SER A 419 23.41 -3.34 12.89
N THR A 420 24.51 -3.53 13.62
CA THR A 420 24.53 -4.19 14.93
C THR A 420 24.17 -3.25 16.08
N THR A 421 24.45 -1.95 15.92
CA THR A 421 24.13 -0.89 16.88
C THR A 421 22.85 -0.12 16.52
N ARG A 422 22.40 -0.24 15.25
CA ARG A 422 21.15 0.34 14.76
C ARG A 422 19.95 -0.08 15.62
N ILE A 423 19.05 0.86 15.87
CA ILE A 423 17.87 0.62 16.70
C ILE A 423 17.01 -0.53 16.15
N ARG A 424 16.52 -1.38 17.04
CA ARG A 424 15.59 -2.45 16.71
C ARG A 424 14.16 -1.93 16.65
N SER A 425 13.29 -2.59 15.88
CA SER A 425 11.91 -2.17 15.65
C SER A 425 11.08 -2.00 16.92
N ASP A 426 11.23 -2.88 17.91
CA ASP A 426 10.59 -2.80 19.23
C ASP A 426 10.99 -1.53 20.00
N SER A 427 12.30 -1.25 20.04
CA SER A 427 12.82 -0.05 20.69
C SER A 427 12.43 1.23 19.95
N LEU A 428 12.36 1.17 18.62
CA LEU A 428 11.91 2.28 17.77
C LEU A 428 10.44 2.61 18.03
N VAL A 429 9.57 1.59 18.04
CA VAL A 429 8.14 1.74 18.35
C VAL A 429 7.95 2.43 19.70
N ASN A 430 8.63 1.96 20.76
CA ASN A 430 8.52 2.56 22.09
C ASN A 430 8.93 4.04 22.12
N LYS A 431 9.98 4.42 21.38
CA LYS A 431 10.40 5.83 21.29
C LYS A 431 9.39 6.69 20.53
N LEU A 432 8.89 6.20 19.40
CA LEU A 432 7.91 6.95 18.60
C LEU A 432 6.55 7.04 19.28
N ASP A 433 6.13 6.01 20.01
CA ASP A 433 4.94 6.04 20.86
C ASP A 433 5.07 7.12 21.94
N LEU A 434 6.22 7.20 22.61
CA LEU A 434 6.52 8.26 23.56
C LEU A 434 6.39 9.64 22.91
N TYR A 435 7.02 9.86 21.76
CA TYR A 435 6.95 11.15 21.06
C TYR A 435 5.52 11.51 20.64
N ALA A 436 4.77 10.56 20.07
CA ALA A 436 3.38 10.76 19.64
C ALA A 436 2.45 11.03 20.83
N LYS A 437 2.65 10.35 21.96
CA LYS A 437 1.92 10.63 23.21
C LYS A 437 2.25 12.02 23.74
N THR A 438 3.52 12.41 23.78
CA THR A 438 3.93 13.75 24.21
C THR A 438 3.30 14.83 23.33
N CYS A 439 3.31 14.69 22.00
CA CYS A 439 2.63 15.62 21.09
C CYS A 439 1.12 15.77 21.38
N ARG A 440 0.45 14.74 21.90
CA ARG A 440 -0.97 14.80 22.27
C ARG A 440 -1.22 15.46 23.62
N THR A 441 -0.30 15.32 24.56
CA THR A 441 -0.49 15.77 25.96
C THR A 441 0.18 17.10 26.27
N ASP A 442 1.23 17.46 25.54
CA ASP A 442 2.01 18.67 25.73
C ASP A 442 2.07 19.44 24.41
N SER A 443 1.34 20.56 24.35
CA SER A 443 1.30 21.37 23.13
C SER A 443 2.59 22.14 22.88
N ASP A 444 3.37 22.43 23.91
CA ASP A 444 4.58 23.23 23.79
C ASP A 444 5.67 22.41 23.08
N TYR A 445 5.64 21.09 23.24
CA TYR A 445 6.51 20.13 22.54
C TYR A 445 6.47 20.24 21.02
N TYR A 446 5.32 20.62 20.43
CA TYR A 446 5.15 20.68 18.97
C TYR A 446 4.71 22.06 18.41
N LYS A 447 4.22 22.98 19.25
CA LYS A 447 3.81 24.32 18.81
C LYS A 447 4.90 25.37 18.94
N GLU A 448 5.78 25.25 19.93
CA GLU A 448 6.84 26.23 20.13
C GLU A 448 7.99 26.00 19.16
N SER A 449 8.33 27.04 18.40
CA SER A 449 9.53 27.02 17.57
C SER A 449 10.79 27.01 18.45
N ARG A 450 11.72 26.12 18.14
CA ARG A 450 13.03 26.00 18.79
C ARG A 450 14.10 25.70 17.76
N SER A 451 15.22 26.41 17.83
CA SER A 451 16.44 26.09 17.10
C SER A 451 17.43 25.41 18.02
N ASP A 452 18.19 24.44 17.49
CA ASP A 452 19.33 23.85 18.21
C ASP A 452 20.37 24.96 18.48
N PRO A 453 20.87 25.14 19.72
CA PRO A 453 21.99 26.06 19.95
C PRO A 453 23.18 25.64 19.07
N GLU A 454 23.87 26.62 18.47
CA GLU A 454 25.08 26.31 17.69
C GLU A 454 26.07 25.53 18.57
N PRO A 455 26.71 24.48 18.04
CA PRO A 455 27.77 23.81 18.77
C PRO A 455 28.94 24.78 18.97
N ASP A 456 29.27 25.07 20.24
CA ASP A 456 30.45 25.84 20.66
C ASP A 456 31.77 25.24 20.13
#